data_AF-A0A5E4HMY7-F1
#
_entry.id   AF-A0A5E4HMY7-F1
#
_cell.length_a   1.000
_cell.length_b   1.000
_cell.length_c   1.000
_cell.angle_alpha   90.00
_cell.angle_beta   90.00
_cell.angle_gamma   90.00
#
_symmetry.space_group_name_H-M   'P 1'
#
loop_
_entity.id
_entity.type
_entity.pdbx_description
1 polymer ?
#
loop_
_entity_poly.entity_id
_entity_poly.type
_entity_poly.pdbx_seq_one_letter_code
_entity_poly.pdbx_strand_id
1 'polypeptide(L)'
;MEIRKVLEHTCFQATGKGPFSPSKCRCRKYVSMDEARTKVALGVSQYVHVGNKRLVSEEVCEHCTEETKKSCDVCKGTKAYERIYVLPIYGDDIISTVTTSGMRNLTVKVKKSPTIESKHVLRGIEDSPRGQAARDRWDEYHLLTMKQRVRLLLQNTVTAPEFDAVWNAWILDMSKPFPLEFRREPVDDRRTGEGRLYDYGRHV
;
A
#
# COMPACT_ATOMS: atom_id res chain seq x y z
N MET A 1 12.27 30.44 -10.64
CA MET A 1 11.90 29.21 -11.37
C MET A 1 10.49 28.84 -10.95
N GLU A 2 9.53 28.79 -11.87
CA GLU A 2 8.20 28.26 -11.56
C GLU A 2 8.31 26.77 -11.26
N ILE A 3 7.85 26.36 -10.07
CA ILE A 3 7.79 24.96 -9.70
C ILE A 3 6.66 24.35 -10.54
N ARG A 4 7.02 23.55 -11.56
CA ARG A 4 6.05 22.79 -12.35
C ARG A 4 5.31 21.82 -11.42
N LYS A 5 3.99 22.00 -11.34
CA LYS A 5 3.08 21.21 -10.50
C LYS A 5 2.30 20.22 -11.36
N VAL A 6 2.02 19.05 -10.80
CA VAL A 6 1.18 18.01 -11.41
C VAL A 6 0.07 17.59 -10.46
N LEU A 7 -0.98 16.99 -11.00
CA LEU A 7 -2.10 16.49 -10.22
C LEU A 7 -1.81 15.08 -9.69
N GLU A 8 -2.05 14.91 -8.39
CA GLU A 8 -2.08 13.62 -7.71
C GLU A 8 -3.55 13.20 -7.52
N HIS A 9 -3.95 12.14 -8.21
CA HIS A 9 -5.26 11.54 -8.14
C HIS A 9 -5.28 10.41 -7.11
N THR A 10 -6.28 10.39 -6.22
CA THR A 10 -6.58 9.22 -5.37
C THR A 10 -7.72 8.37 -5.94
N CYS A 11 -8.45 8.93 -6.90
CA CYS A 11 -9.47 8.28 -7.71
C CYS A 11 -8.77 7.53 -8.87
N PHE A 12 -9.12 6.27 -9.13
CA PHE A 12 -8.73 5.62 -10.37
C PHE A 12 -9.75 4.59 -10.82
N GLN A 13 -9.83 4.41 -12.13
CA GLN A 13 -10.56 3.31 -12.74
C GLN A 13 -9.56 2.21 -13.08
N ALA A 14 -9.74 1.04 -12.45
CA ALA A 14 -9.01 -0.16 -12.82
C ALA A 14 -9.60 -0.68 -14.12
N THR A 15 -8.97 -0.35 -15.24
CA THR A 15 -9.17 -1.11 -16.48
C THR A 15 -7.96 -2.02 -16.62
N GLY A 16 -8.08 -3.22 -17.17
CA GLY A 16 -6.98 -4.20 -17.26
C GLY A 16 -5.72 -3.74 -18.03
N LYS A 17 -5.62 -2.46 -18.38
CA LYS A 17 -4.53 -1.78 -19.07
C LYS A 17 -3.75 -0.80 -18.17
N GLY A 18 -4.08 -0.73 -16.88
CA GLY A 18 -3.44 0.16 -15.90
C GLY A 18 -4.43 1.12 -15.23
N PRO A 19 -3.99 1.94 -14.26
CA PRO A 19 -4.85 2.91 -13.61
C PRO A 19 -5.10 4.12 -14.54
N PHE A 20 -6.38 4.44 -14.74
CA PHE A 20 -6.81 5.64 -15.46
C PHE A 20 -7.42 6.65 -14.50
N SER A 21 -7.20 7.94 -14.78
CA SER A 21 -7.95 8.98 -14.08
C SER A 21 -9.40 8.97 -14.59
N PRO A 22 -10.41 9.03 -13.70
CA PRO A 22 -11.79 9.12 -14.13
C PRO A 22 -12.02 10.45 -14.86
N SER A 23 -12.86 10.42 -15.90
CA SER A 23 -13.21 11.59 -16.73
C SER A 23 -13.71 12.80 -15.94
N LYS A 24 -14.29 12.56 -14.76
CA LYS A 24 -14.65 13.58 -13.77
C LYS A 24 -14.03 13.23 -12.42
N CYS A 25 -12.78 13.61 -12.20
CA CYS A 25 -12.16 13.51 -10.88
C CYS A 25 -12.19 14.83 -10.10
N ARG A 26 -12.59 14.77 -8.83
CA ARG A 26 -12.56 15.89 -7.87
C ARG A 26 -11.36 15.85 -6.91
N CYS A 27 -10.58 14.77 -6.94
CA CYS A 27 -9.35 14.63 -6.15
C CYS A 27 -8.26 15.51 -6.76
N ARG A 28 -8.24 16.79 -6.39
CA ARG A 28 -7.32 17.80 -6.91
C ARG A 28 -6.28 18.11 -5.83
N LYS A 29 -5.21 17.33 -5.79
CA LYS A 29 -4.02 17.67 -4.99
C LYS A 29 -2.89 17.98 -5.96
N TYR A 30 -2.34 19.19 -5.86
CA TYR A 30 -1.15 19.55 -6.62
C TYR A 30 0.10 19.15 -5.86
N VAL A 31 1.03 18.48 -6.55
CA VAL A 31 2.35 18.11 -6.04
C VAL A 31 3.42 18.64 -7.00
N SER A 32 4.64 18.86 -6.51
CA SER A 32 5.75 19.23 -7.40
C SER A 32 6.14 18.04 -8.28
N MET A 33 6.70 18.33 -9.46
CA MET A 33 7.23 17.28 -10.34
C MET A 33 8.26 16.37 -9.65
N ASP A 34 9.12 16.92 -8.81
CA ASP A 34 10.13 16.15 -8.10
C ASP A 34 9.51 15.23 -7.04
N GLU A 35 8.47 15.70 -6.33
CA GLU A 35 7.71 14.87 -5.41
C GLU A 35 6.97 13.74 -6.16
N ALA A 36 6.40 14.05 -7.32
CA ALA A 36 5.73 13.07 -8.16
C ALA A 36 6.69 11.99 -8.66
N ARG A 37 7.87 12.37 -9.16
CA ARG A 37 8.94 11.44 -9.57
C ARG A 37 9.38 10.55 -8.41
N THR A 38 9.57 11.14 -7.23
CA THR A 38 9.96 10.40 -6.02
C THR A 38 8.88 9.37 -5.66
N LYS A 39 7.60 9.76 -5.68
CA LYS A 39 6.50 8.83 -5.37
C LYS A 39 6.37 7.68 -6.38
N VAL A 40 6.59 7.95 -7.67
CA VAL A 40 6.58 6.91 -8.70
C VAL A 40 7.78 5.98 -8.55
N ALA A 41 8.97 6.52 -8.31
CA ALA A 41 10.18 5.74 -8.04
C ALA A 41 10.02 4.83 -6.81
N LEU A 42 9.33 5.30 -5.78
CA LEU A 42 9.01 4.53 -4.56
C LEU A 42 7.83 3.56 -4.73
N GLY A 43 7.18 3.50 -5.90
CA GLY A 43 6.03 2.63 -6.16
C GLY A 43 4.72 3.05 -5.46
N VAL A 44 4.68 4.23 -4.85
CA VAL A 44 3.52 4.77 -4.13
C VAL A 44 2.46 5.32 -5.09
N SER A 45 2.90 5.69 -6.28
CA SER A 45 2.05 6.23 -7.34
C SER A 45 2.48 5.68 -8.69
N GLN A 46 1.59 5.76 -9.67
CA GLN A 46 1.86 5.46 -11.08
C GLN A 46 1.47 6.65 -11.94
N TYR A 47 2.15 6.86 -13.06
CA TYR A 47 1.72 7.88 -14.01
C TYR A 47 0.39 7.50 -14.65
N VAL A 48 -0.45 8.50 -14.91
CA VAL A 48 -1.75 8.31 -15.57
C VAL A 48 -1.52 7.76 -16.98
N HIS A 49 -2.17 6.65 -17.33
CA HIS A 49 -2.19 6.17 -18.70
C HIS A 49 -3.08 7.09 -19.56
N VAL A 50 -2.51 7.66 -20.61
CA VAL A 50 -3.19 8.63 -21.48
C VAL A 50 -3.58 7.99 -22.82
N GLY A 51 -2.86 6.98 -23.26
CA GLY A 51 -3.14 6.32 -24.53
C GLY A 51 -2.09 5.29 -24.90
N ASN A 52 -2.16 4.80 -26.14
CA ASN A 52 -1.21 3.85 -26.67
C ASN A 52 -0.64 4.34 -28.00
N LYS A 53 0.68 4.24 -28.17
CA LYS A 53 1.35 4.41 -29.45
C LYS A 53 1.47 3.05 -30.12
N ARG A 54 1.01 2.94 -31.37
CA ARG A 54 1.28 1.78 -32.21
C ARG A 54 2.58 2.02 -32.97
N LEU A 55 3.54 1.14 -32.80
CA LEU A 55 4.74 1.07 -33.62
C LEU A 55 4.63 -0.16 -34.51
N VAL A 56 4.82 0.03 -35.80
CA VAL A 56 4.94 -1.06 -36.76
C VAL A 56 6.43 -1.24 -36.99
N SER A 57 6.94 -2.42 -36.68
CA SER A 57 8.30 -2.82 -37.03
C SER A 57 8.23 -3.92 -38.06
N GLU A 58 9.03 -3.82 -39.11
CA GLU A 58 9.27 -4.95 -40.00
C GLU A 58 10.26 -5.89 -39.31
N GLU A 59 9.83 -7.12 -39.07
CA GLU A 59 10.69 -8.17 -38.53
C GLU A 59 10.93 -9.23 -39.59
N VAL A 60 12.17 -9.72 -39.64
CA VAL A 60 12.53 -10.83 -40.51
C VAL A 60 11.89 -12.09 -39.93
N CYS A 61 11.25 -12.87 -40.80
CA CYS A 61 10.66 -14.14 -40.44
C CYS A 61 11.75 -15.12 -40.01
N GLU A 62 11.79 -15.45 -38.73
CA GLU A 62 12.72 -16.42 -38.14
C GLU A 62 12.66 -17.79 -38.84
N HIS A 63 11.52 -18.13 -39.47
CA HIS A 63 11.31 -19.40 -40.17
C HIS A 63 11.69 -19.39 -41.66
N CYS A 64 12.04 -18.24 -42.25
CA CYS A 64 12.32 -18.10 -43.68
C CYS A 64 13.62 -17.31 -43.96
N THR A 65 14.59 -17.44 -43.07
CA THR A 65 15.89 -16.75 -43.13
C THR A 65 16.68 -17.13 -44.38
N GLU A 66 16.77 -18.42 -44.72
CA GLU A 66 17.55 -18.91 -45.87
C GLU A 66 16.69 -19.04 -47.14
N GLU A 67 15.62 -19.84 -47.14
CA GLU A 67 14.73 -20.05 -48.29
C GLU A 67 13.29 -19.58 -48.02
N THR A 68 12.67 -18.94 -49.01
CA THR A 68 11.26 -18.53 -48.93
C THR A 68 10.32 -19.73 -49.06
N LYS A 69 9.69 -20.13 -47.96
CA LYS A 69 8.57 -21.08 -48.02
C LYS A 69 7.27 -20.31 -48.32
N LYS A 70 6.68 -20.54 -49.50
CA LYS A 70 5.37 -19.95 -49.88
C LYS A 70 4.23 -20.32 -48.91
N SER A 71 4.39 -21.40 -48.16
CA SER A 71 3.44 -21.89 -47.16
C SER A 71 3.71 -21.38 -45.73
N CYS A 72 4.59 -20.39 -45.53
CA CYS A 72 4.86 -19.87 -44.20
C CYS A 72 3.67 -19.05 -43.68
N ASP A 73 3.05 -19.46 -42.57
CA ASP A 73 1.88 -18.76 -42.00
C ASP A 73 2.21 -17.35 -41.46
N VAL A 74 3.48 -17.12 -41.11
CA VAL A 74 3.95 -15.87 -40.49
C VAL A 74 4.22 -14.79 -41.54
N CYS A 75 5.00 -15.10 -42.58
CA CYS A 75 5.36 -14.13 -43.62
C CYS A 75 4.66 -14.36 -44.96
N LYS A 76 3.87 -15.41 -45.14
CA LYS A 76 3.16 -15.73 -46.40
C LYS A 76 4.07 -15.67 -47.64
N GLY A 77 5.36 -15.98 -47.47
CA GLY A 77 6.36 -15.97 -48.54
C GLY A 77 7.10 -14.65 -48.78
N THR A 78 6.90 -13.58 -47.99
CA THR A 78 7.58 -12.27 -48.18
C THR A 78 8.89 -12.09 -47.40
N LYS A 79 9.37 -13.10 -46.65
CA LYS A 79 10.54 -13.07 -45.73
C LYS A 79 10.46 -12.06 -44.57
N ALA A 80 9.66 -11.02 -44.66
CA ALA A 80 9.39 -10.07 -43.59
C ALA A 80 7.90 -10.02 -43.27
N TYR A 81 7.58 -9.70 -42.02
CA TYR A 81 6.21 -9.44 -41.58
C TYR A 81 6.17 -8.22 -40.67
N GLU A 82 5.05 -7.50 -40.69
CA GLU A 82 4.83 -6.36 -39.82
C GLU A 82 4.38 -6.84 -38.45
N ARG A 83 5.16 -6.48 -37.42
CA ARG A 83 4.78 -6.69 -36.03
C ARG A 83 4.34 -5.37 -35.41
N ILE A 84 3.12 -5.37 -34.88
CA ILE A 84 2.55 -4.19 -34.24
C ILE A 84 2.85 -4.24 -32.74
N TYR A 85 3.71 -3.34 -32.29
CA TYR A 85 3.98 -3.07 -30.89
C TYR A 85 3.04 -1.99 -30.36
N VAL A 86 2.40 -2.25 -29.23
CA VAL A 86 1.53 -1.28 -28.55
C VAL A 86 2.25 -0.79 -27.30
N LEU A 87 2.80 0.42 -27.37
CA LEU A 87 3.48 1.06 -26.24
C LEU A 87 2.51 1.96 -25.48
N PRO A 88 2.37 1.81 -24.15
CA PRO A 88 1.59 2.73 -23.34
C PRO A 88 2.26 4.11 -23.28
N ILE A 89 1.45 5.17 -23.41
CA ILE A 89 1.86 6.56 -23.23
C ILE A 89 1.31 7.02 -21.88
N TYR A 90 2.20 7.55 -21.04
CA TYR A 90 1.85 8.08 -19.73
C TYR A 90 1.92 9.61 -19.74
N GLY A 91 1.00 10.25 -19.01
CA GLY A 91 0.97 11.69 -18.80
C GLY A 91 1.82 12.14 -17.61
N ASP A 92 1.87 13.45 -17.39
CA ASP A 92 2.61 14.06 -16.27
C ASP A 92 1.92 13.84 -14.90
N ASP A 93 0.60 13.65 -14.91
CA ASP A 93 -0.20 13.42 -13.71
C ASP A 93 0.04 12.03 -13.13
N ILE A 94 -0.16 11.89 -11.82
CA ILE A 94 0.04 10.64 -11.10
C ILE A 94 -1.23 10.18 -10.40
N ILE A 95 -1.38 8.87 -10.28
CA ILE A 95 -2.42 8.19 -9.51
C ILE A 95 -1.75 7.53 -8.31
N SER A 96 -2.21 7.85 -7.11
CA SER A 96 -1.83 7.15 -5.90
C SER A 96 -2.40 5.73 -5.95
N THR A 97 -1.53 4.73 -5.84
CA THR A 97 -1.92 3.32 -5.84
C THR A 97 -2.46 2.87 -4.47
N VAL A 98 -2.57 3.80 -3.52
CA VAL A 98 -3.16 3.58 -2.20
C VAL A 98 -4.68 3.48 -2.37
N THR A 99 -5.19 2.25 -2.40
CA THR A 99 -6.63 1.97 -2.44
C THR A 99 -7.37 2.64 -1.27
N THR A 100 -8.64 2.99 -1.47
CA THR A 100 -9.59 3.43 -0.43
C THR A 100 -9.71 2.43 0.73
N SER A 101 -9.35 1.15 0.50
CA SER A 101 -9.23 0.09 1.51
C SER A 101 -7.94 0.12 2.35
N GLY A 102 -7.05 1.09 2.13
CA GLY A 102 -5.81 1.25 2.91
C GLY A 102 -4.77 0.15 2.70
N MET A 103 -4.93 -0.69 1.67
CA MET A 103 -3.91 -1.64 1.25
C MET A 103 -2.93 -0.91 0.33
N ARG A 104 -1.70 -0.77 0.81
CA ARG A 104 -0.58 -0.20 0.09
C ARG A 104 0.11 -1.32 -0.69
N ASN A 105 0.33 -1.13 -1.99
CA ASN A 105 1.38 -1.86 -2.71
C ASN A 105 2.75 -1.24 -2.39
N LEU A 106 3.03 -0.99 -1.11
CA LEU A 106 4.38 -0.70 -0.67
C LEU A 106 5.10 -2.03 -0.56
N THR A 107 6.30 -2.12 -1.13
CA THR A 107 7.24 -3.22 -0.89
C THR A 107 7.51 -3.40 0.61
N VAL A 108 7.35 -2.32 1.38
CA VAL A 108 7.50 -2.29 2.84
C VAL A 108 6.14 -2.43 3.53
N LYS A 109 5.91 -3.56 4.19
CA LYS A 109 4.76 -3.76 5.10
C LYS A 109 4.90 -2.85 6.32
N VAL A 110 4.20 -1.72 6.33
CA VAL A 110 4.17 -0.81 7.48
C VAL A 110 3.15 -1.32 8.50
N LYS A 111 3.58 -1.57 9.75
CA LYS A 111 2.66 -1.92 10.85
C LYS A 111 1.70 -0.75 11.10
N LYS A 112 0.39 -1.04 11.17
CA LYS A 112 -0.64 0.00 11.42
C LYS A 112 -0.51 0.48 12.87
N SER A 113 -0.09 1.72 13.05
CA SER A 113 -0.17 2.45 14.33
C SER A 113 -0.89 3.78 14.10
N PRO A 114 -1.84 4.17 14.97
CA PRO A 114 -2.64 5.39 14.81
C PRO A 114 -1.82 6.69 14.88
N THR A 115 -0.59 6.64 15.40
CA THR A 115 0.28 7.82 15.60
C THR A 115 1.32 8.05 14.50
N ILE A 116 1.43 7.16 13.50
CA ILE A 116 2.45 7.31 12.45
C ILE A 116 1.97 8.28 11.36
N GLU A 117 2.60 9.45 11.27
CA GLU A 117 2.38 10.41 10.19
C GLU A 117 2.79 9.85 8.81
N SER A 118 2.08 10.27 7.76
CA SER A 118 2.39 9.91 6.37
C SER A 118 3.80 10.31 5.93
N LYS A 119 4.37 11.39 6.48
CA LYS A 119 5.76 11.80 6.23
C LYS A 119 6.76 10.80 6.81
N HIS A 120 6.47 10.20 7.95
CA HIS A 120 7.34 9.20 8.56
C HIS A 120 7.34 7.92 7.72
N VAL A 121 6.16 7.51 7.23
CA VAL A 121 5.99 6.42 6.24
C VAL A 121 6.92 6.61 5.05
N LEU A 122 6.88 7.79 4.42
CA LEU A 122 7.70 8.08 3.23
C LEU A 122 9.21 7.99 3.52
N ARG A 123 9.65 8.40 4.71
CA ARG A 123 11.06 8.28 5.12
C ARG A 123 11.50 6.84 5.35
N GLY A 124 10.67 6.01 6.00
CA GLY A 124 11.06 4.62 6.30
C GLY A 124 11.08 3.67 5.10
N ILE A 125 10.56 4.12 3.95
CA ILE A 125 10.69 3.39 2.67
C ILE A 125 12.07 3.60 2.06
N GLU A 126 12.72 4.73 2.34
CA GLU A 126 14.07 5.01 1.86
C GLU A 126 15.06 4.02 2.47
N ASP A 127 15.92 3.42 1.64
CA ASP A 127 16.98 2.52 2.11
C ASP A 127 18.22 3.32 2.54
N SER A 128 18.01 4.17 3.55
CA SER A 128 19.03 5.04 4.12
C SER A 128 19.11 4.82 5.64
N PRO A 129 20.21 5.22 6.31
CA PRO A 129 20.27 5.21 7.78
C PRO A 129 19.13 6.00 8.43
N ARG A 130 18.66 7.06 7.75
CA ARG A 130 17.50 7.84 8.19
C ARG A 130 16.19 7.07 8.03
N GLY A 131 16.07 6.28 6.97
CA GLY A 131 14.96 5.36 6.77
C GLY A 131 14.93 4.24 7.82
N GLN A 132 16.08 3.65 8.15
CA GLN A 132 16.17 2.66 9.22
C GLN A 132 15.72 3.25 10.57
N ALA A 133 16.21 4.43 10.95
CA ALA A 133 15.79 5.10 12.18
C ALA A 133 14.29 5.49 12.19
N ALA A 134 13.66 5.62 11.01
CA ALA A 134 12.22 5.80 10.91
C ALA A 134 11.46 4.47 11.10
N ARG A 135 12.00 3.35 10.58
CA ARG A 135 11.46 2.00 10.79
C ARG A 135 11.54 1.59 12.27
N ASP A 136 12.68 1.82 12.92
CA ASP A 136 12.87 1.51 14.35
C ASP A 136 11.86 2.27 15.23
N ARG A 137 11.61 3.55 14.92
CA ARG A 137 10.56 4.35 15.57
C ARG A 137 9.15 3.82 15.33
N TRP A 138 8.86 3.24 14.16
CA TRP A 138 7.57 2.60 13.94
C TRP A 138 7.37 1.40 14.84
N ASP A 139 8.42 0.59 15.01
CA ASP A 139 8.37 -0.56 15.89
C ASP A 139 8.19 -0.13 17.35
N GLU A 140 8.89 0.91 17.80
CA GLU A 140 8.70 1.48 19.13
C GLU A 140 7.26 1.98 19.35
N TYR A 141 6.71 2.78 18.44
CA TYR A 141 5.32 3.25 18.54
C TYR A 141 4.30 2.12 18.50
N HIS A 142 4.56 1.09 17.71
CA HIS A 142 3.71 -0.08 17.66
C HIS A 142 3.70 -0.81 19.01
N LEU A 143 4.88 -1.00 19.61
CA LEU A 143 5.04 -1.61 20.93
C LEU A 143 4.34 -0.79 22.03
N LEU A 144 4.49 0.54 22.03
CA LEU A 144 3.80 1.42 22.98
C LEU A 144 2.27 1.32 22.84
N THR A 145 1.77 1.28 21.59
CA THR A 145 0.33 1.14 21.34
C THR A 145 -0.20 -0.20 21.80
N MET A 146 0.55 -1.27 21.52
CA MET A 146 0.21 -2.62 21.96
C MET A 146 0.22 -2.72 23.49
N LYS A 147 1.25 -2.17 24.14
CA LYS A 147 1.36 -2.07 25.60
C LYS A 147 0.13 -1.43 26.21
N GLN A 148 -0.28 -0.28 25.67
CA GLN A 148 -1.43 0.44 26.18
C GLN A 148 -2.74 -0.33 25.99
N ARG A 149 -2.93 -1.00 24.85
CA ARG A 149 -4.11 -1.85 24.61
C ARG A 149 -4.20 -3.01 25.60
N VAL A 150 -3.10 -3.73 25.79
CA VAL A 150 -3.04 -4.86 26.72
C VAL A 150 -3.28 -4.37 28.15
N ARG A 151 -2.70 -3.22 28.54
CA ARG A 151 -2.93 -2.60 29.85
C ARG A 151 -4.39 -2.25 30.10
N LEU A 152 -5.10 -1.72 29.10
CA LEU A 152 -6.54 -1.41 29.20
C LEU A 152 -7.39 -2.65 29.47
N LEU A 153 -7.03 -3.80 28.88
CA LEU A 153 -7.74 -5.07 29.12
C LEU A 153 -7.50 -5.65 30.53
N LEU A 154 -6.52 -5.13 31.26
CA LEU A 154 -6.05 -5.63 32.55
C LEU A 154 -6.15 -4.59 33.68
N GLN A 155 -6.82 -3.46 33.44
CA GLN A 155 -6.80 -2.28 34.32
C GLN A 155 -7.19 -2.52 35.78
N ASN A 156 -7.94 -3.60 36.07
CA ASN A 156 -8.44 -3.91 37.40
C ASN A 156 -7.89 -5.23 37.98
N THR A 157 -7.01 -5.92 37.26
CA THR A 157 -6.51 -7.25 37.66
C THR A 157 -5.07 -7.22 38.14
N VAL A 158 -4.26 -6.27 37.66
CA VAL A 158 -2.82 -6.21 37.92
C VAL A 158 -2.41 -4.76 38.12
N THR A 159 -1.52 -4.51 39.08
CA THR A 159 -1.00 -3.16 39.32
C THR A 159 -0.07 -2.71 38.19
N ALA A 160 0.12 -1.39 38.03
CA ALA A 160 0.98 -0.88 36.96
C ALA A 160 2.43 -1.42 37.01
N PRO A 161 3.10 -1.51 38.18
CA PRO A 161 4.46 -2.06 38.26
C PRO A 161 4.54 -3.54 37.89
N GLU A 162 3.58 -4.35 38.33
CA GLU A 162 3.50 -5.78 38.00
C GLU A 162 3.28 -5.98 36.50
N PHE A 163 2.39 -5.19 35.90
CA PHE A 163 2.16 -5.20 34.46
C PHE A 163 3.44 -4.85 33.69
N ASP A 164 4.17 -3.81 34.11
CA ASP A 164 5.39 -3.37 33.45
C ASP A 164 6.50 -4.44 33.52
N ALA A 165 6.64 -5.13 34.67
CA ALA A 165 7.59 -6.23 34.81
C ALA A 165 7.27 -7.39 33.86
N VAL A 166 6.00 -7.79 33.80
CA VAL A 166 5.52 -8.86 32.90
C VAL A 166 5.68 -8.47 31.43
N TRP A 167 5.32 -7.25 31.09
CA TRP A 167 5.46 -6.72 29.73
C TRP A 167 6.92 -6.74 29.25
N ASN A 168 7.84 -6.26 30.09
CA ASN A 168 9.27 -6.20 29.78
C ASN A 168 9.90 -7.58 29.66
N ALA A 169 9.41 -8.59 30.40
CA ALA A 169 9.85 -9.97 30.24
C ALA A 169 9.30 -10.58 28.94
N TRP A 170 8.03 -10.33 28.61
CA TRP A 170 7.37 -10.90 27.44
C TRP A 170 7.88 -10.31 26.11
N ILE A 171 8.20 -9.03 26.06
CA ILE A 171 8.68 -8.38 24.82
C ILE A 171 10.02 -8.95 24.31
N LEU A 172 10.81 -9.56 25.19
CA LEU A 172 12.06 -10.25 24.83
C LEU A 172 11.80 -11.54 24.04
N ASP A 173 10.62 -12.15 24.20
CA ASP A 173 10.22 -13.37 23.51
C ASP A 173 8.71 -13.37 23.20
N MET A 174 8.33 -12.56 22.21
CA MET A 174 6.93 -12.45 21.75
C MET A 174 6.39 -13.73 21.08
N SER A 175 7.18 -14.79 20.94
CA SER A 175 6.71 -16.08 20.42
C SER A 175 5.83 -16.83 21.43
N LYS A 176 6.00 -16.52 22.72
CA LYS A 176 5.21 -17.08 23.80
C LYS A 176 3.88 -16.34 23.96
N PRO A 177 2.80 -17.02 24.40
CA PRO A 177 1.56 -16.35 24.74
C PRO A 177 1.78 -15.32 25.85
N PHE A 178 1.01 -14.24 25.83
CA PHE A 178 1.06 -13.26 26.91
C PHE A 178 0.64 -13.92 28.23
N PRO A 179 1.42 -13.80 29.31
CA PRO A 179 1.26 -14.63 30.50
C PRO A 179 0.15 -14.18 31.45
N LEU A 180 -0.50 -13.04 31.17
CA LEU A 180 -1.66 -12.58 31.95
C LEU A 180 -2.95 -12.92 31.22
N GLU A 181 -3.93 -13.44 31.96
CA GLU A 181 -5.25 -13.71 31.43
C GLU A 181 -5.99 -12.39 31.17
N PHE A 182 -6.44 -12.21 29.93
CA PHE A 182 -7.32 -11.10 29.59
C PHE A 182 -8.71 -11.36 30.15
N ARG A 183 -9.32 -10.33 30.75
CA ARG A 183 -10.75 -10.39 31.06
C ARG A 183 -11.48 -10.61 29.73
N ARG A 184 -12.23 -11.71 29.62
CA ARG A 184 -13.11 -11.92 28.46
C ARG A 184 -14.11 -10.77 28.43
N GLU A 185 -14.33 -10.19 27.26
CA GLU A 185 -15.45 -9.26 27.09
C GLU A 185 -16.73 -9.97 27.60
N PRO A 186 -17.58 -9.28 28.38
CA PRO A 186 -18.83 -9.88 28.83
C PRO A 186 -19.63 -10.36 27.61
N VAL A 187 -20.12 -11.59 27.69
CA VAL A 187 -20.94 -12.17 26.63
C VAL A 187 -22.25 -11.39 26.58
N ASP A 188 -22.69 -11.02 25.38
CA ASP A 188 -23.98 -10.37 25.16
C ASP A 188 -25.11 -11.31 25.61
N ASP A 189 -25.67 -11.05 26.79
CA ASP A 189 -26.80 -11.79 27.34
C ASP A 189 -27.98 -10.85 27.59
N ARG A 190 -29.00 -11.00 26.74
CA ARG A 190 -30.24 -10.25 26.82
C ARG A 190 -31.02 -10.50 28.12
N ARG A 191 -30.83 -11.65 28.79
CA ARG A 191 -31.57 -12.01 30.01
C ARG A 191 -31.00 -11.31 31.23
N THR A 192 -29.67 -11.25 31.35
CA THR A 192 -29.00 -10.57 32.46
C THR A 192 -28.81 -9.07 32.21
N GLY A 193 -28.97 -8.63 30.95
CA GLY A 193 -28.73 -7.23 30.56
C GLY A 193 -27.24 -6.90 30.45
N GLU A 194 -26.39 -7.92 30.37
CA GLU A 194 -24.94 -7.79 30.34
C GLU A 194 -24.40 -7.88 28.90
N GLY A 195 -23.22 -7.31 28.68
CA GLY A 195 -22.50 -7.38 27.40
C GLY A 195 -22.58 -6.10 26.58
N ARG A 196 -21.66 -5.95 25.62
CA ARG A 196 -21.44 -4.70 24.87
C ARG A 196 -22.69 -4.15 24.18
N LEU A 197 -23.62 -4.99 23.74
CA LEU A 197 -24.88 -4.58 23.10
C LEU A 197 -25.93 -4.08 24.10
N TYR A 198 -25.86 -4.54 25.35
CA TYR A 198 -26.91 -4.35 26.37
C TYR A 198 -26.47 -3.45 27.53
N ASP A 199 -25.16 -3.31 27.76
CA ASP A 199 -24.50 -2.49 28.78
C ASP A 199 -24.43 -1.02 28.37
N TYR A 200 -25.57 -0.49 27.88
CA TYR A 200 -25.82 0.94 27.90
C TYR A 200 -26.21 1.30 29.32
N GLY A 201 -25.41 2.13 29.99
CA GLY A 201 -25.81 2.93 31.15
C GLY A 201 -26.99 3.87 30.88
N ARG A 202 -28.14 3.30 30.50
CA ARG A 202 -29.51 3.80 30.63
C ARG A 202 -30.21 3.19 31.85
N HIS A 203 -29.46 2.54 32.74
CA HIS A 203 -29.93 2.10 34.04
C HIS A 203 -29.08 2.74 35.15
N VAL A 204 -29.13 4.08 35.21
CA VAL A 204 -29.24 4.84 36.45
C VAL A 204 -30.27 5.93 36.21
#